data_AF-V2XQT7-F1
#
_entry.id   AF-V2XQT7-F1
#
_cell.length_a   1.000
_cell.length_b   1.000
_cell.length_c   1.000
_cell.angle_alpha   90.00
_cell.angle_beta   90.00
_cell.angle_gamma   90.00
#
_symmetry.space_group_name_H-M   'P 1'
#
loop_
_entity.id
_entity.type
_entity.pdbx_description
1 polymer ?
#
loop_
_entity_poly.entity_id
_entity_poly.type
_entity_poly.pdbx_seq_one_letter_code
_entity_poly.pdbx_strand_id
1 'polypeptide(L)'
;MMYYRFLDDILSRDNFSPFWERLGLDPEKRFSDAFTAQTGLFPDGTTSPIACLNDFTSTGLWRSSISRVDSAFIDPTLRLIYRSSRQTKRRVRKLKGKEDSVSAQEQADIARAIAASLNDSPTASSSGQPIATGFTMGFETLSHSNGKDQSIPNEESGEATEDENDFDASIVGNKDFKYDAKFLDAHVQDVLDYWEGRREPRGVTIEQSGRCFTCEYREGCEWREQKALEDMERRRRKKESLTIT
;
A
#
# COMPACT_ATOMS: atom_id res chain seq x y z
N MET A 1 -15.94 2.83 -6.77
CA MET A 1 -17.27 3.07 -6.17
C MET A 1 -17.82 4.46 -6.44
N MET A 2 -17.13 5.55 -6.10
CA MET A 2 -17.56 6.88 -6.62
C MET A 2 -17.52 6.95 -8.14
N TYR A 3 -16.45 6.42 -8.75
CA TYR A 3 -16.31 6.35 -10.21
C TYR A 3 -17.47 5.59 -10.89
N TYR A 4 -18.01 4.55 -10.24
CA TYR A 4 -19.15 3.82 -10.77
C TYR A 4 -20.35 4.75 -10.93
N ARG A 5 -20.74 5.52 -9.89
CA ARG A 5 -21.86 6.48 -9.98
C ARG A 5 -21.66 7.51 -11.09
N PHE A 6 -20.46 8.06 -11.16
CA PHE A 6 -20.17 9.13 -12.11
C PHE A 6 -20.24 8.61 -13.54
N LEU A 7 -19.56 7.50 -13.82
CA LEU A 7 -19.51 6.94 -15.16
C LEU A 7 -20.85 6.30 -15.54
N ASP A 8 -21.57 5.67 -14.60
CA ASP A 8 -22.91 5.11 -14.83
C ASP A 8 -23.92 6.22 -15.17
N ASP A 9 -23.89 7.35 -14.45
CA ASP A 9 -24.74 8.51 -14.75
C ASP A 9 -24.42 9.11 -16.13
N ILE A 10 -23.14 9.23 -16.49
CA ILE A 10 -22.70 9.70 -17.80
C ILE A 10 -23.13 8.75 -18.92
N LEU A 11 -22.93 7.44 -18.75
CA LEU A 11 -23.31 6.44 -19.74
C LEU A 11 -24.82 6.29 -19.88
N SER A 12 -25.58 6.50 -18.79
CA SER A 12 -27.03 6.33 -18.79
C SER A 12 -27.79 7.55 -19.26
N ARG A 13 -27.32 8.76 -18.95
CA ARG A 13 -28.03 10.02 -19.22
C ARG A 13 -27.43 10.85 -20.35
N ASP A 14 -26.19 10.55 -20.77
CA ASP A 14 -25.41 11.35 -21.71
C ASP A 14 -25.35 12.84 -21.34
N ASN A 15 -25.50 13.16 -20.06
CA ASN A 15 -25.56 14.53 -19.57
C ASN A 15 -24.21 14.92 -18.94
N PHE A 16 -23.44 15.72 -19.68
CA PHE A 16 -22.13 16.20 -19.24
C PHE A 16 -22.17 17.60 -18.64
N SER A 17 -23.32 18.30 -18.65
CA SER A 17 -23.41 19.68 -18.16
C SER A 17 -22.94 19.85 -16.70
N PRO A 18 -23.35 18.99 -15.74
CA PRO A 18 -22.87 19.10 -14.36
C PRO A 18 -21.35 18.90 -14.24
N PHE A 19 -20.78 18.11 -15.15
CA PHE A 19 -19.34 17.84 -15.18
C PHE A 19 -18.55 19.02 -15.74
N TRP A 20 -19.02 19.63 -16.83
CA TRP A 20 -18.40 20.82 -17.42
C TRP A 20 -18.44 22.00 -16.46
N GLU A 21 -19.59 22.24 -15.81
CA GLU A 21 -19.74 23.31 -14.81
C GLU A 21 -18.76 23.13 -13.64
N ARG A 22 -18.65 21.90 -13.12
CA ARG A 22 -17.74 21.60 -12.01
C ARG A 22 -16.26 21.78 -12.38
N LEU A 23 -15.90 21.56 -13.64
CA LEU A 23 -14.54 21.78 -14.13
C LEU A 23 -14.28 23.21 -14.62
N GLY A 24 -15.30 24.08 -14.62
CA GLY A 24 -15.20 25.42 -15.19
C GLY A 24 -14.92 25.40 -16.71
N LEU A 25 -15.38 24.37 -17.40
CA LEU A 25 -15.22 24.24 -18.85
C LEU A 25 -16.41 24.89 -19.57
N ASP A 26 -16.11 25.69 -20.59
CA ASP A 26 -17.10 26.23 -21.50
C ASP A 26 -17.37 25.19 -22.61
N PRO A 27 -18.58 24.60 -22.67
CA PRO A 27 -18.89 23.54 -23.63
C PRO A 27 -19.04 24.03 -25.06
N GLU A 28 -19.32 25.32 -25.26
CA GLU A 28 -19.47 25.97 -26.57
C GLU A 28 -18.13 26.48 -27.12
N LYS A 29 -17.10 26.53 -26.27
CA LYS A 29 -15.78 26.98 -26.68
C LYS A 29 -15.21 26.04 -27.72
N ARG A 30 -14.81 26.61 -28.86
CA ARG A 30 -14.22 25.86 -29.96
C ARG A 30 -12.84 25.32 -29.59
N PHE A 31 -12.57 24.10 -30.03
CA PHE A 31 -11.24 23.50 -29.99
C PHE A 31 -10.28 24.25 -30.92
N SER A 32 -8.98 24.11 -30.66
CA SER A 32 -7.95 24.65 -31.56
C SER A 32 -7.85 23.81 -32.83
N ASP A 33 -7.41 24.45 -33.93
CA ASP A 33 -7.24 23.77 -35.22
C ASP A 33 -6.19 22.65 -35.13
N ALA A 34 -5.11 22.88 -34.37
CA ALA A 34 -4.09 21.88 -34.10
C ALA A 34 -4.65 20.65 -33.36
N PHE A 35 -5.48 20.87 -32.34
CA PHE A 35 -6.12 19.79 -31.60
C PHE A 35 -7.11 19.02 -32.49
N THR A 36 -7.90 19.73 -33.29
CA THR A 36 -8.88 19.12 -34.19
C THR A 36 -8.19 18.26 -35.25
N ALA A 37 -7.07 18.72 -35.80
CA ALA A 37 -6.25 17.95 -36.74
C ALA A 37 -5.61 16.71 -36.09
N GLN A 38 -5.19 16.81 -34.82
CA GLN A 38 -4.53 15.72 -34.10
C GLN A 38 -5.52 14.64 -33.65
N THR A 39 -6.70 15.03 -33.19
CA THR A 39 -7.65 14.13 -32.53
C THR A 39 -8.51 13.33 -33.49
N GLY A 40 -8.64 13.77 -34.75
CA GLY A 40 -9.41 13.04 -35.76
C GLY A 40 -10.88 12.84 -35.37
N LEU A 41 -11.45 13.76 -34.61
CA LEU A 41 -12.80 13.71 -34.09
C LEU A 41 -13.82 14.04 -35.19
N PHE A 42 -14.21 13.03 -35.96
CA PHE A 42 -15.18 13.14 -37.06
C PHE A 42 -16.43 12.30 -36.79
N PRO A 43 -17.64 12.86 -36.91
CA PRO A 43 -18.87 12.10 -36.78
C PRO A 43 -19.01 11.08 -37.90
N ASP A 44 -19.43 9.87 -37.56
CA ASP A 44 -19.65 8.80 -38.53
C ASP A 44 -20.57 9.29 -39.66
N GLY A 45 -20.02 9.37 -40.88
CA GLY A 45 -20.74 9.80 -42.08
C GLY A 45 -20.70 11.30 -42.41
N THR A 46 -19.92 12.12 -41.68
CA THR A 46 -19.73 13.56 -42.01
C THR A 46 -18.26 13.94 -42.18
N THR A 47 -17.99 14.91 -43.06
CA THR A 47 -16.62 15.43 -43.32
C THR A 47 -16.23 16.59 -42.39
N SER A 48 -17.17 17.10 -41.60
CA SER A 48 -16.94 18.22 -40.69
C SER A 48 -16.45 17.70 -39.34
N PRO A 49 -15.30 18.18 -38.83
CA PRO A 49 -14.83 17.80 -37.50
C PRO A 49 -15.70 18.39 -36.39
N ILE A 50 -15.68 17.77 -35.22
CA ILE A 50 -16.27 18.32 -34.00
C ILE A 50 -15.58 19.64 -33.66
N ALA A 51 -16.36 20.70 -33.47
CA ALA A 51 -15.79 22.00 -33.13
C ALA A 51 -15.72 22.27 -31.62
N CYS A 52 -16.63 21.71 -30.81
CA CYS A 52 -16.69 21.96 -29.37
C CYS A 52 -17.11 20.72 -28.56
N LEU A 53 -17.14 20.83 -27.23
CA LEU A 53 -17.56 19.73 -26.35
C LEU A 53 -19.04 19.40 -26.50
N ASN A 54 -19.89 20.40 -26.79
CA ASN A 54 -21.31 20.18 -26.99
C ASN A 54 -21.59 19.40 -28.29
N ASP A 55 -20.83 19.67 -29.36
CA ASP A 55 -20.87 18.89 -30.60
C ASP A 55 -20.51 17.42 -30.33
N PHE A 56 -19.45 17.16 -29.54
CA PHE A 56 -19.00 15.79 -29.22
C PHE A 56 -20.11 14.92 -28.59
N THR A 57 -20.93 15.54 -27.74
CA THR A 57 -22.02 14.85 -27.04
C THR A 57 -23.31 14.84 -27.87
N SER A 58 -23.62 15.93 -28.59
CA SER A 58 -24.86 16.10 -29.36
C SER A 58 -24.87 15.36 -30.69
N THR A 59 -23.73 15.21 -31.37
CA THR A 59 -23.65 14.49 -32.66
C THR A 59 -23.60 12.97 -32.50
N GLY A 60 -23.83 12.45 -31.29
CA GLY A 60 -23.86 11.00 -31.00
C GLY A 60 -22.49 10.31 -31.07
N LEU A 61 -21.40 11.07 -31.23
CA LEU A 61 -20.04 10.55 -31.37
C LEU A 61 -19.51 9.87 -30.12
N TRP A 62 -19.82 10.43 -28.96
CA TRP A 62 -19.59 9.79 -27.68
C TRP A 62 -20.22 8.39 -27.65
N ARG A 63 -21.50 8.27 -28.04
CA ARG A 63 -22.23 6.98 -28.05
C ARG A 63 -21.66 6.00 -29.07
N SER A 64 -21.31 6.45 -30.27
CA SER A 64 -20.68 5.57 -31.28
C SER A 64 -19.32 5.08 -30.81
N SER A 65 -18.53 5.94 -30.16
CA SER A 65 -17.25 5.56 -29.57
C SER A 65 -17.40 4.53 -28.45
N ILE A 66 -18.39 4.70 -27.56
CA ILE A 66 -18.71 3.71 -26.53
C ILE A 66 -19.16 2.39 -27.15
N SER A 67 -20.01 2.42 -28.19
CA SER A 67 -20.52 1.19 -28.81
C SER A 67 -19.44 0.32 -29.45
N ARG A 68 -18.28 0.91 -29.79
CA ARG A 68 -17.11 0.18 -30.30
C ARG A 68 -16.32 -0.54 -29.21
N VAL A 69 -16.50 -0.13 -27.95
CA VAL A 69 -15.93 -0.82 -26.80
C VAL A 69 -16.93 -1.90 -26.39
N ASP A 70 -16.53 -3.17 -26.50
CA ASP A 70 -17.34 -4.39 -26.30
C ASP A 70 -17.84 -4.60 -24.84
N SER A 71 -17.86 -3.53 -24.05
CA SER A 71 -18.28 -3.49 -22.65
C SER A 71 -18.83 -2.10 -22.31
N ALA A 72 -19.94 -1.72 -22.93
CA ALA A 72 -20.69 -0.50 -22.57
C ALA A 72 -21.34 -0.57 -21.17
N PHE A 73 -21.03 -1.59 -20.38
CA PHE A 73 -21.46 -1.74 -18.99
C PHE A 73 -20.26 -1.64 -18.05
N ILE A 74 -20.44 -0.87 -16.99
CA ILE A 74 -19.46 -0.73 -15.94
C ILE A 74 -19.76 -1.78 -14.88
N ASP A 75 -18.81 -2.67 -14.59
CA ASP A 75 -19.00 -3.64 -13.52
C ASP A 75 -19.18 -2.90 -12.17
N PRO A 76 -20.29 -3.11 -11.43
CA PRO A 76 -20.47 -2.55 -10.10
C PRO A 76 -19.48 -3.14 -9.08
N THR A 77 -18.72 -4.17 -9.45
CA THR A 77 -17.75 -4.85 -8.61
C THR A 77 -16.33 -4.41 -8.97
N LEU A 78 -15.65 -3.72 -8.05
CA LEU A 78 -14.22 -3.43 -8.17
C LEU A 78 -13.44 -4.65 -7.69
N ARG A 79 -12.70 -5.29 -8.61
CA ARG A 79 -11.78 -6.38 -8.29
C ARG A 79 -10.34 -5.88 -8.20
N LEU A 80 -9.76 -5.95 -7.01
CA LEU A 80 -8.31 -5.78 -6.83
C LEU A 80 -7.62 -7.13 -7.07
N ILE A 81 -6.71 -7.18 -8.03
CA ILE A 81 -5.89 -8.36 -8.31
C ILE A 81 -4.48 -8.10 -7.77
N TYR A 82 -4.12 -8.79 -6.70
CA TYR A 82 -2.78 -8.74 -6.14
C TYR A 82 -1.87 -9.65 -6.95
N ARG A 83 -0.82 -9.06 -7.54
CA ARG A 83 0.22 -9.79 -8.27
C ARG A 83 1.50 -9.77 -7.46
N SER A 84 2.25 -10.86 -7.49
CA SER A 84 3.55 -10.92 -6.84
C SER A 84 4.50 -10.00 -7.60
N SER A 85 5.07 -9.02 -6.90
CA SER A 85 6.17 -8.25 -7.48
C SER A 85 7.33 -9.20 -7.69
N ARG A 86 7.86 -9.27 -8.92
CA ARG A 86 9.12 -9.98 -9.18
C ARG A 86 10.17 -9.31 -8.32
N GLN A 87 10.60 -9.97 -7.25
CA GLN A 87 11.79 -9.53 -6.55
C GLN A 87 12.92 -9.63 -7.57
N THR A 88 13.29 -8.50 -8.18
CA THR A 88 14.57 -8.36 -8.84
C THR A 88 15.55 -8.78 -7.76
N LYS A 89 16.14 -9.97 -7.91
CA LYS A 89 17.22 -10.41 -7.04
C LYS A 89 18.24 -9.28 -7.14
N ARG A 90 18.27 -8.39 -6.15
CA ARG A 90 19.37 -7.44 -5.99
C ARG A 90 20.56 -8.36 -5.85
N ARG A 91 21.31 -8.52 -6.95
CA ARG A 91 22.66 -9.05 -6.92
C ARG A 91 23.37 -8.11 -5.96
N VAL A 92 23.42 -8.49 -4.69
CA VAL A 92 24.36 -7.92 -3.74
C VAL A 92 25.71 -8.31 -4.35
N ARG A 93 26.26 -7.41 -5.17
CA ARG A 93 27.66 -7.47 -5.54
C ARG A 93 28.37 -7.37 -4.20
N LYS A 94 28.90 -8.51 -3.75
CA LYS A 94 29.83 -8.58 -2.63
C LYS A 94 31.05 -7.76 -3.04
N LEU A 95 30.99 -6.45 -2.79
CA LEU A 95 32.17 -5.61 -2.73
C LEU A 95 33.02 -6.25 -1.63
N LYS A 96 34.10 -6.90 -2.04
CA LYS A 96 35.10 -7.45 -1.12
C LYS A 96 35.84 -6.27 -0.50
N GLY A 97 35.19 -5.64 0.47
CA GLY A 97 35.75 -4.62 1.34
C GLY A 97 36.74 -5.28 2.30
N LYS A 98 37.96 -4.76 2.29
CA LYS A 98 39.03 -5.06 3.22
C LYS A 98 38.70 -4.37 4.55
N GLU A 99 37.81 -4.96 5.35
CA GLU A 99 37.35 -4.42 6.64
C GLU A 99 37.82 -5.25 7.86
N ASP A 100 38.87 -6.07 7.71
CA ASP A 100 39.32 -6.94 8.81
C ASP A 100 40.56 -6.42 9.58
N SER A 101 41.19 -5.31 9.21
CA SER A 101 42.41 -4.84 9.91
C SER A 101 42.23 -3.62 10.81
N VAL A 102 41.17 -2.82 10.63
CA VAL A 102 40.96 -1.59 11.43
C VAL A 102 40.13 -1.89 12.69
N SER A 103 39.16 -2.80 12.59
CA SER A 103 38.27 -3.19 13.70
C SER A 103 39.07 -3.77 14.88
N ALA A 104 39.96 -4.73 14.64
CA ALA A 104 40.76 -5.37 15.70
C ALA A 104 41.69 -4.38 16.43
N GLN A 105 42.20 -3.37 15.72
CA GLN A 105 43.05 -2.34 16.32
C GLN A 105 42.24 -1.36 17.17
N GLU A 106 41.07 -0.93 16.70
CA GLU A 106 40.15 -0.10 17.51
C GLU A 106 39.67 -0.83 18.75
N GLN A 107 39.33 -2.12 18.66
CA GLN A 107 38.96 -2.91 19.84
C GLN A 107 40.11 -3.09 20.83
N ALA A 108 41.36 -3.20 20.36
CA ALA A 108 42.53 -3.26 21.23
C ALA A 108 42.82 -1.92 21.92
N ASP A 109 42.63 -0.80 21.23
CA ASP A 109 42.85 0.53 21.79
C ASP A 109 41.73 0.93 22.77
N ILE A 110 40.48 0.53 22.51
CA ILE A 110 39.36 0.67 23.47
C ILE A 110 39.63 -0.19 24.72
N ALA A 111 40.04 -1.45 24.56
CA ALA A 111 40.37 -2.32 25.69
C ALA A 111 41.52 -1.76 26.54
N ARG A 112 42.54 -1.17 25.90
CA ARG A 112 43.66 -0.53 26.59
C ARG A 112 43.24 0.71 27.37
N ALA A 113 42.34 1.54 26.82
CA ALA A 113 41.82 2.71 27.51
C ALA A 113 40.99 2.35 28.76
N ILE A 114 40.17 1.30 28.69
CA ILE A 114 39.38 0.80 29.83
C ILE A 114 40.30 0.27 30.93
N ALA A 115 41.34 -0.49 30.57
CA ALA A 115 42.31 -1.02 31.54
C ALA A 115 43.12 0.10 32.22
N ALA A 116 43.46 1.16 31.48
CA ALA A 116 44.11 2.33 32.04
C ALA A 116 43.20 3.08 33.03
N SER A 117 41.91 3.23 32.73
CA SER A 117 40.94 3.82 33.66
C SER A 117 40.68 2.99 34.92
N LEU A 118 40.83 1.67 34.87
CA LEU A 118 40.61 0.78 36.03
C LEU A 118 41.77 0.77 37.05
N ASN A 119 42.97 1.21 36.66
CA ASN A 119 44.13 1.27 37.55
C ASN A 119 44.30 2.63 38.27
N ASP A 120 43.60 3.69 37.83
CA ASP A 120 43.56 4.98 38.52
C ASP A 120 42.29 5.08 39.38
N SER A 121 42.28 4.36 40.50
CA SER A 121 41.44 4.71 41.66
C SER A 121 42.06 4.13 42.94
N PRO A 122 42.36 4.96 43.96
CA PRO A 122 42.95 4.49 45.21
C PRO A 122 41.92 3.77 46.07
N THR A 123 42.34 2.60 46.58
CA THR A 123 42.00 1.97 47.87
C THR A 123 40.77 2.48 48.65
N ALA A 124 39.74 1.64 48.79
CA ALA A 124 39.17 1.26 50.10
C ALA A 124 37.98 0.27 49.98
N SER A 125 38.16 -0.90 50.60
CA SER A 125 37.19 -1.61 51.46
C SER A 125 35.95 -2.34 50.88
N SER A 126 36.04 -3.67 51.02
CA SER A 126 35.08 -4.55 51.72
C SER A 126 34.06 -5.38 50.91
N SER A 127 34.31 -6.70 50.99
CA SER A 127 33.39 -7.85 51.16
C SER A 127 32.51 -8.35 50.00
N GLY A 128 32.80 -9.60 49.58
CA GLY A 128 31.78 -10.69 49.64
C GLY A 128 31.28 -11.36 48.36
N GLN A 129 32.10 -12.22 47.73
CA GLN A 129 31.85 -13.58 47.17
C GLN A 129 30.62 -13.94 46.26
N PRO A 130 30.71 -15.02 45.44
CA PRO A 130 30.04 -15.18 44.14
C PRO A 130 28.99 -16.31 44.07
N ILE A 131 28.20 -16.39 42.99
CA ILE A 131 27.46 -17.61 42.61
C ILE A 131 27.61 -17.89 41.10
N ALA A 132 28.00 -19.12 40.82
CA ALA A 132 28.29 -19.70 39.51
C ALA A 132 27.07 -20.35 38.83
N THR A 133 27.31 -20.78 37.59
CA THR A 133 26.62 -21.77 36.70
C THR A 133 26.11 -21.10 35.42
N GLY A 134 26.48 -21.48 34.20
CA GLY A 134 27.20 -22.65 33.69
C GLY A 134 26.26 -23.53 32.87
N PHE A 135 26.23 -23.36 31.54
CA PHE A 135 25.87 -24.47 30.64
C PHE A 135 26.38 -24.22 29.20
N THR A 136 27.00 -25.26 28.65
CA THR A 136 27.82 -25.28 27.43
C THR A 136 27.22 -26.20 26.37
N MET A 137 27.27 -25.74 25.11
CA MET A 137 27.50 -26.45 23.82
C MET A 137 26.64 -27.66 23.39
N GLY A 138 26.35 -27.70 22.08
CA GLY A 138 25.89 -28.90 21.38
C GLY A 138 25.48 -28.67 19.92
N PHE A 139 26.47 -28.47 19.04
CA PHE A 139 26.37 -28.56 17.58
C PHE A 139 26.50 -30.03 17.16
N GLU A 140 25.70 -30.50 16.20
CA GLU A 140 26.10 -31.64 15.35
C GLU A 140 25.35 -31.66 14.01
N THR A 141 26.15 -31.64 12.95
CA THR A 141 25.84 -31.91 11.54
C THR A 141 25.70 -33.40 11.26
N LEU A 142 24.84 -33.81 10.31
CA LEU A 142 24.99 -35.08 9.60
C LEU A 142 24.60 -34.95 8.12
N SER A 143 25.47 -35.49 7.26
CA SER A 143 25.37 -35.59 5.79
C SER A 143 25.00 -37.01 5.33
N HIS A 144 24.90 -37.18 3.99
CA HIS A 144 24.81 -38.39 3.12
C HIS A 144 23.41 -38.55 2.48
N SER A 145 23.23 -38.81 1.18
CA SER A 145 24.08 -39.49 0.19
C SER A 145 23.74 -39.14 -1.28
N ASN A 146 24.61 -39.59 -2.18
CA ASN A 146 24.80 -39.29 -3.60
C ASN A 146 24.11 -40.30 -4.54
N GLY A 147 23.82 -39.92 -5.79
CA GLY A 147 23.34 -40.80 -6.87
C GLY A 147 23.32 -40.17 -8.28
N LYS A 148 24.33 -40.53 -9.08
CA LYS A 148 24.58 -40.34 -10.54
C LYS A 148 23.45 -40.90 -11.45
N ASP A 149 23.28 -40.66 -12.76
CA ASP A 149 24.06 -40.18 -13.91
C ASP A 149 23.07 -39.85 -15.08
N GLN A 150 23.48 -38.99 -16.03
CA GLN A 150 23.46 -39.19 -17.52
C GLN A 150 23.26 -37.89 -18.34
N SER A 151 24.07 -37.81 -19.40
CA SER A 151 24.43 -36.69 -20.29
C SER A 151 23.61 -36.61 -21.61
N ILE A 152 23.15 -35.42 -22.07
CA ILE A 152 23.61 -34.57 -23.23
C ILE A 152 23.31 -35.16 -24.65
N PRO A 153 23.12 -34.40 -25.79
CA PRO A 153 22.85 -32.95 -26.08
C PRO A 153 21.68 -32.69 -27.07
N ASN A 154 21.28 -31.42 -27.28
CA ASN A 154 21.31 -30.83 -28.63
C ASN A 154 21.26 -29.29 -28.60
N GLU A 155 22.15 -28.65 -29.36
CA GLU A 155 22.12 -27.23 -29.70
C GLU A 155 21.09 -27.00 -30.82
N GLU A 156 20.43 -25.84 -30.85
CA GLU A 156 20.36 -24.94 -32.02
C GLU A 156 19.55 -23.67 -31.69
N SER A 157 20.24 -22.53 -31.84
CA SER A 157 19.80 -21.21 -32.34
C SER A 157 18.36 -20.74 -32.11
N GLY A 158 18.21 -19.62 -31.41
CA GLY A 158 16.97 -18.85 -31.35
C GLY A 158 17.20 -17.43 -30.84
N GLU A 159 17.32 -16.50 -31.80
CA GLU A 159 17.11 -15.06 -31.77
C GLU A 159 16.55 -14.47 -30.46
N ALA A 160 17.24 -13.46 -29.91
CA ALA A 160 16.71 -12.60 -28.86
C ALA A 160 15.55 -11.77 -29.43
N THR A 161 14.32 -12.17 -29.13
CA THR A 161 13.16 -11.29 -29.22
C THR A 161 12.99 -10.60 -27.87
N GLU A 162 13.32 -9.33 -27.85
CA GLU A 162 12.91 -8.41 -26.79
C GLU A 162 11.39 -8.20 -26.87
N ASP A 163 10.76 -8.14 -25.70
CA ASP A 163 9.46 -7.52 -25.42
C ASP A 163 8.16 -8.24 -25.88
N GLU A 164 7.90 -9.43 -25.37
CA GLU A 164 6.53 -10.00 -25.36
C GLU A 164 6.19 -10.58 -23.96
N ASN A 165 5.36 -9.82 -23.23
CA ASN A 165 4.60 -10.19 -22.02
C ASN A 165 5.31 -10.23 -20.65
N ASP A 166 5.61 -9.03 -20.14
CA ASP A 166 5.84 -8.74 -18.70
C ASP A 166 4.53 -8.86 -17.86
N PHE A 167 3.78 -9.96 -18.02
CA PHE A 167 2.55 -10.25 -17.25
C PHE A 167 2.66 -11.51 -16.38
N ASP A 168 3.80 -12.18 -16.41
CA ASP A 168 4.04 -13.41 -15.67
C ASP A 168 4.47 -13.13 -14.21
N ALA A 169 3.76 -12.19 -13.59
CA ALA A 169 3.69 -11.99 -12.15
C ALA A 169 2.52 -12.82 -11.63
N SER A 170 2.82 -13.91 -10.93
CA SER A 170 1.81 -14.84 -10.41
C SER A 170 0.82 -14.11 -9.52
N ILE A 171 -0.47 -14.37 -9.75
CA ILE A 171 -1.58 -13.77 -9.00
C ILE A 171 -1.55 -14.34 -7.59
N VAL A 172 -1.32 -13.47 -6.61
CA VAL A 172 -1.30 -13.81 -5.18
C VAL A 172 -2.73 -13.94 -4.64
N GLY A 173 -3.66 -13.13 -5.15
CA GLY A 173 -5.07 -13.21 -4.78
C GLY A 173 -5.91 -12.11 -5.38
N ASN A 174 -7.23 -12.22 -5.20
CA ASN A 174 -8.20 -11.21 -5.60
C ASN A 174 -9.02 -10.72 -4.39
N LYS A 175 -9.45 -9.46 -4.46
CA LYS A 175 -10.39 -8.88 -3.50
C LYS A 175 -11.47 -8.12 -4.24
N ASP A 176 -12.69 -8.61 -4.12
CA ASP A 176 -13.85 -8.03 -4.78
C ASP A 176 -14.59 -7.10 -3.81
N PHE A 177 -14.89 -5.89 -4.27
CA PHE A 177 -15.69 -4.90 -3.57
C PHE A 177 -16.93 -4.63 -4.41
N LYS A 178 -18.13 -4.80 -3.85
CA LYS A 178 -19.37 -4.46 -4.54
C LYS A 178 -19.77 -3.01 -4.29
N TYR A 179 -20.31 -2.37 -5.31
CA TYR A 179 -20.91 -1.05 -5.19
C TYR A 179 -22.18 -1.11 -4.34
N ASP A 180 -22.25 -0.24 -3.34
CA ASP A 180 -23.44 0.00 -2.54
C ASP A 180 -23.62 1.52 -2.42
N ALA A 181 -24.71 2.02 -3.01
CA ALA A 181 -25.04 3.43 -3.05
C ALA A 181 -25.24 4.01 -1.65
N LYS A 182 -26.01 3.30 -0.80
CA LYS A 182 -26.37 3.77 0.55
C LYS A 182 -25.15 3.78 1.46
N PHE A 183 -24.34 2.73 1.37
CA PHE A 183 -23.09 2.66 2.12
C PHE A 183 -22.13 3.78 1.72
N LEU A 184 -21.98 4.04 0.42
CA LEU A 184 -21.12 5.12 -0.06
C LEU A 184 -21.63 6.50 0.38
N ASP A 185 -22.93 6.79 0.25
CA ASP A 185 -23.52 8.06 0.70
C ASP A 185 -23.34 8.27 2.19
N ALA A 186 -23.65 7.26 3.01
CA ALA A 186 -23.47 7.33 4.45
C ALA A 186 -22.00 7.54 4.84
N HIS A 187 -21.07 6.86 4.16
CA HIS A 187 -19.64 7.00 4.41
C HIS A 187 -19.13 8.40 4.05
N VAL A 188 -19.50 8.91 2.87
CA VAL A 188 -19.08 10.24 2.41
C VAL A 188 -19.65 11.32 3.30
N GLN A 189 -20.92 11.20 3.68
CA GLN A 189 -21.56 12.13 4.61
C GLN A 189 -20.85 12.12 5.97
N ASP A 190 -20.58 10.94 6.55
CA ASP A 190 -19.86 10.84 7.85
C ASP A 190 -18.46 11.46 7.78
N VAL A 191 -17.75 11.29 6.66
CA VAL A 191 -16.42 11.92 6.46
C VAL A 191 -16.56 13.44 6.30
N LEU A 192 -17.48 13.93 5.48
CA LEU A 192 -17.69 15.37 5.28
C LEU A 192 -18.18 16.07 6.54
N ASP A 193 -19.06 15.43 7.32
CA ASP A 193 -19.51 15.95 8.61
C ASP A 193 -18.33 16.17 9.57
N TYR A 194 -17.27 15.35 9.49
CA TYR A 194 -16.06 15.58 10.27
C TYR A 194 -15.28 16.80 9.77
N TRP A 195 -15.04 16.88 8.46
CA TRP A 195 -14.28 17.97 7.86
C TRP A 195 -14.96 19.34 8.00
N GLU A 196 -16.29 19.35 7.99
CA GLU A 196 -17.09 20.56 8.19
C GLU A 196 -17.33 20.88 9.67
N GLY A 197 -16.81 20.07 10.60
CA GLY A 197 -16.97 20.27 12.04
C GLY A 197 -18.37 19.99 12.59
N ARG A 198 -19.24 19.33 11.81
CA ARG A 198 -20.59 18.93 12.23
C ARG A 198 -20.59 17.71 13.16
N ARG A 199 -19.49 16.93 13.20
CA ARG A 199 -19.29 15.82 14.14
C ARG A 199 -17.92 15.84 14.80
N GLU A 200 -17.84 15.29 16.00
CA GLU A 200 -16.58 15.09 16.73
C GLU A 200 -15.70 14.00 16.10
N PRO A 201 -14.37 14.05 16.29
CA PRO A 201 -13.46 13.00 15.85
C PRO A 201 -13.82 11.65 16.48
N ARG A 202 -14.05 10.65 15.63
CA ARG A 202 -14.21 9.26 16.07
C ARG A 202 -12.89 8.52 15.98
N GLY A 203 -12.45 7.92 17.08
CA GLY A 203 -11.28 7.06 17.09
C GLY A 203 -11.51 5.69 16.45
N VAL A 204 -10.42 4.92 16.35
CA VAL A 204 -10.41 3.59 15.71
C VAL A 204 -11.23 2.55 16.47
N THR A 205 -11.62 1.44 15.83
CA THR A 205 -12.21 0.30 16.56
C THR A 205 -11.16 -0.37 17.45
N ILE A 206 -11.60 -1.15 18.44
CA ILE A 206 -10.69 -1.85 19.36
C ILE A 206 -9.74 -2.78 18.59
N GLU A 207 -10.19 -3.44 17.51
CA GLU A 207 -9.31 -4.30 16.70
C GLU A 207 -8.21 -3.52 15.97
N GLN A 208 -8.44 -2.24 15.68
CA GLN A 208 -7.51 -1.38 14.97
C GLN A 208 -6.63 -0.52 15.91
N SER A 209 -6.79 -0.68 17.22
CA SER A 209 -6.01 0.04 18.25
C SER A 209 -4.49 -0.20 18.16
N GLY A 210 -4.06 -1.27 17.48
CA GLY A 210 -2.65 -1.52 17.17
C GLY A 210 -1.95 -0.35 16.47
N ARG A 211 -2.69 0.46 15.71
CA ARG A 211 -2.17 1.66 15.03
C ARG A 211 -1.73 2.77 16.01
N CYS A 212 -2.24 2.76 17.23
CA CYS A 212 -1.88 3.76 18.24
C CYS A 212 -0.44 3.60 18.75
N PHE A 213 0.16 2.39 18.67
CA PHE A 213 1.52 2.15 19.17
C PHE A 213 2.59 2.84 18.32
N THR A 214 2.29 3.10 17.05
CA THR A 214 3.17 3.80 16.11
C THR A 214 2.71 5.23 15.82
N CYS A 215 1.65 5.70 16.50
CA CYS A 215 1.13 7.05 16.30
C CYS A 215 2.02 8.08 16.98
N GLU A 216 2.36 9.16 16.29
CA GLU A 216 3.15 10.26 16.86
C GLU A 216 2.37 11.03 17.94
N TYR A 217 1.05 11.14 17.81
CA TYR A 217 0.15 11.80 18.77
C TYR A 217 -0.34 10.85 19.87
N ARG A 218 0.39 9.77 20.15
CA ARG A 218 -0.07 8.75 21.11
C ARG A 218 -0.13 9.29 22.54
N GLU A 219 0.73 10.26 22.87
CA GLU A 219 0.81 10.93 24.17
C GLU A 219 -0.21 12.07 24.18
N GLY A 220 -1.10 12.11 25.18
CA GLY A 220 -2.21 13.08 25.23
C GLY A 220 -3.35 12.79 24.24
N CYS A 221 -3.44 11.57 23.72
CA CYS A 221 -4.57 11.17 22.87
C CYS A 221 -5.82 10.95 23.73
N GLU A 222 -6.73 11.92 23.70
CA GLU A 222 -8.00 11.90 24.46
C GLU A 222 -8.80 10.61 24.26
N TRP A 223 -8.83 10.09 23.02
CA TRP A 223 -9.52 8.83 22.72
C TRP A 223 -8.92 7.62 23.46
N ARG A 224 -7.58 7.55 23.58
CA ARG A 224 -6.92 6.44 24.30
C ARG A 224 -7.21 6.51 25.80
N GLU A 225 -7.23 7.71 26.36
CA GLU A 225 -7.57 7.95 27.75
C GLU A 225 -9.03 7.56 28.03
N GLN A 226 -9.96 7.98 27.18
CA GLN A 226 -11.37 7.61 27.29
C GLN A 226 -11.57 6.08 27.19
N LYS A 227 -10.90 5.40 26.26
CA LYS A 227 -10.95 3.93 26.16
C LYS A 227 -10.32 3.21 27.35
N ALA A 228 -9.28 3.76 27.96
CA ALA A 228 -8.70 3.22 29.18
C ALA A 228 -9.70 3.30 30.36
N LEU A 229 -10.40 4.44 30.50
CA LEU A 229 -11.44 4.63 31.51
C LEU A 229 -12.61 3.65 31.31
N GLU A 230 -13.09 3.50 30.08
CA GLU A 230 -14.14 2.51 29.74
C GLU A 230 -13.73 1.08 30.13
N ASP A 231 -12.46 0.69 29.90
CA ASP A 231 -12.00 -0.65 30.26
C ASP A 231 -11.83 -0.84 31.78
N MET A 232 -11.36 0.18 32.49
CA MET A 232 -11.31 0.16 33.96
C MET A 232 -12.71 -0.03 34.57
N GLU A 233 -13.70 0.69 34.06
CA GLU A 233 -15.09 0.57 34.49
C GLU A 233 -15.66 -0.81 34.16
N ARG A 234 -15.36 -1.36 32.97
CA ARG A 234 -15.74 -2.73 32.58
C ARG A 234 -15.19 -3.76 33.57
N ARG A 235 -13.93 -3.63 33.99
CA ARG A 235 -13.29 -4.53 34.97
C ARG A 235 -13.90 -4.39 36.36
N ARG A 236 -14.22 -3.16 36.78
CA ARG A 236 -14.91 -2.90 38.05
C ARG A 236 -16.26 -3.61 38.10
N ARG A 237 -17.10 -3.43 37.06
CA ARG A 237 -18.40 -4.11 36.93
C ARG A 237 -18.27 -5.63 36.97
N LYS A 238 -17.27 -6.19 36.28
CA LYS A 238 -17.03 -7.64 36.29
C LYS A 238 -16.66 -8.15 37.68
N LYS A 239 -15.81 -7.42 38.42
CA LYS A 239 -15.48 -7.77 39.82
C LYS A 239 -16.71 -7.74 40.71
N GLU A 240 -17.53 -6.70 40.61
CA GLU A 240 -18.76 -6.55 41.39
C GLU A 240 -19.76 -7.69 41.14
N SER A 241 -19.93 -8.09 39.87
CA SER A 241 -20.78 -9.24 39.52
C SER A 241 -20.28 -10.57 40.08
N LEU A 242 -18.96 -10.74 40.23
CA LEU A 242 -18.34 -11.96 40.77
C LEU A 242 -18.38 -11.99 42.30
N THR A 243 -18.45 -10.85 42.98
CA THR A 243 -18.60 -10.76 44.45
C THR A 243 -20.04 -10.93 44.94
N ILE A 244 -21.04 -10.88 44.05
CA ILE A 244 -22.47 -11.01 44.39
C ILE A 244 -22.97 -12.47 44.20
N THR A 245 -22.15 -13.34 43.59
CA THR A 245 -22.42 -14.78 43.42
C THR A 245 -21.68 -15.57 44.49
#